data_AF-A0A443RX10-F1
#
_entry.id   AF-A0A443RX10-F1
#
_cell.length_a   1.000
_cell.length_b   1.000
_cell.length_c   1.000
_cell.angle_alpha   90.00
_cell.angle_beta   90.00
_cell.angle_gamma   90.00
#
_symmetry.space_group_name_H-M   'P 1'
#
loop_
_entity.id
_entity.type
_entity.pdbx_description
1 polymer ?
#
loop_
_entity_poly.entity_id
_entity_poly.type
_entity_poly.pdbx_seq_one_letter_code
_entity_poly.pdbx_strand_id
1 'polypeptide(L)'
;WLVNAFATLFLKIVPGFEKDKIKFWGQKELLEQVEEDALPDFLGGNCKECYRRVPKRAMDIYYLANRDFDLDRNEVDKFLER
;
A
#
# COMPACT_ATOMS: atom_id res chain seq x y z
N TRP A 1 4.45 8.84 -17.91
CA TRP A 1 4.59 10.31 -17.73
C TRP A 1 3.60 10.86 -16.71
N LEU A 2 2.27 10.66 -16.89
CA LEU A 2 1.24 11.11 -15.93
C LEU A 2 1.38 10.51 -14.52
N VAL A 3 1.64 9.20 -14.43
CA VAL A 3 1.84 8.48 -13.15
C VAL A 3 3.03 9.04 -12.37
N ASN A 4 4.13 9.37 -13.05
CA ASN A 4 5.30 9.95 -12.41
C ASN A 4 5.04 11.37 -11.90
N ALA A 5 4.29 12.17 -12.67
CA ALA A 5 3.89 13.51 -12.24
C ALA A 5 2.97 13.48 -11.00
N PHE A 6 2.02 12.54 -10.97
CA PHE A 6 1.14 12.33 -9.83
C PHE A 6 1.89 11.81 -8.60
N ALA A 7 2.78 10.83 -8.78
CA ALA A 7 3.64 10.33 -7.72
C ALA A 7 4.52 11.46 -7.14
N THR A 8 5.06 12.32 -8.01
CA THR A 8 5.88 13.47 -7.58
C THR A 8 5.07 14.49 -6.79
N LEU A 9 3.82 14.75 -7.19
CA LEU A 9 2.92 15.64 -6.47
C LEU A 9 2.54 15.05 -5.10
N PHE A 10 2.20 13.77 -5.04
CA PHE A 10 1.87 13.07 -3.81
C PHE A 10 3.06 13.04 -2.83
N LEU A 11 4.26 12.70 -3.32
CA LEU A 11 5.49 12.72 -2.52
C LEU A 11 5.88 14.11 -2.01
N LYS A 12 5.36 15.21 -2.58
CA LYS A 12 5.54 16.56 -2.04
C LYS A 12 4.62 16.86 -0.85
N ILE A 13 3.47 16.20 -0.78
CA ILE A 13 2.45 16.40 0.26
C ILE A 13 2.72 15.48 1.46
N VAL A 14 3.27 14.29 1.21
CA VAL A 14 3.57 13.30 2.25
C VAL A 14 4.67 13.81 3.21
N PRO A 15 4.46 13.71 4.55
CA PRO A 15 5.47 14.05 5.54
C PRO A 15 6.78 13.28 5.33
N GLY A 16 7.92 13.92 5.62
CA GLY A 16 9.25 13.34 5.34
C GLY A 16 9.47 11.93 5.91
N PHE A 17 8.92 11.64 7.09
CA PHE A 17 9.06 10.35 7.77
C PHE A 17 8.25 9.19 7.13
N GLU A 18 7.27 9.50 6.28
CA GLU A 18 6.47 8.48 5.58
C GLU A 18 7.05 8.15 4.21
N LYS A 19 7.90 9.02 3.66
CA LYS A 19 8.54 8.80 2.35
C LYS A 19 9.41 7.54 2.35
N ASP A 20 10.07 7.24 3.47
CA ASP A 20 10.92 6.05 3.61
C ASP A 20 10.10 4.74 3.62
N LYS A 21 8.79 4.82 3.88
CA LYS A 21 7.86 3.69 3.84
C LYS A 21 7.32 3.43 2.42
N ILE A 22 7.47 4.37 1.50
CA ILE A 22 6.94 4.28 0.13
C ILE A 22 8.10 4.00 -0.82
N LYS A 23 8.11 2.81 -1.42
CA LYS A 23 9.07 2.44 -2.47
C LYS A 23 8.35 2.19 -3.79
N PHE A 24 8.85 2.80 -4.86
CA PHE A 24 8.42 2.52 -6.22
C PHE A 24 9.41 1.53 -6.82
N TRP A 25 8.94 0.33 -7.13
CA TRP A 25 9.73 -0.74 -7.72
C TRP A 25 9.29 -1.01 -9.15
N GLY A 26 10.26 -1.27 -10.03
CA GLY A 26 10.01 -1.85 -11.34
C GLY A 26 9.88 -3.37 -11.24
N GLN A 27 9.66 -4.01 -12.38
CA GLN A 27 9.48 -5.46 -12.45
C GLN A 27 10.70 -6.23 -11.94
N LYS A 28 11.91 -5.74 -12.23
CA LYS A 28 13.15 -6.39 -11.79
C LYS A 28 13.30 -6.33 -10.27
N GLU A 29 13.10 -5.14 -9.69
CA GLU A 29 13.18 -4.96 -8.24
C GLU A 29 12.09 -5.76 -7.50
N LEU A 30 10.90 -5.89 -8.09
CA LEU A 30 9.85 -6.75 -7.54
C LEU A 30 10.28 -8.22 -7.47
N LEU A 31 10.88 -8.76 -8.52
CA LEU A 31 11.34 -10.16 -8.57
C LEU A 31 12.56 -10.41 -7.66
N GLU A 32 13.36 -9.39 -7.36
CA GLU A 32 14.49 -9.50 -6.44
C GLU A 32 14.08 -9.41 -4.96
N GLN A 33 12.98 -8.73 -4.65
CA GLN A 33 12.55 -8.43 -3.28
C GLN A 33 11.35 -9.26 -2.82
N VAL A 34 10.58 -9.84 -3.74
CA VAL A 34 9.37 -10.62 -3.46
C VAL A 34 9.56 -12.02 -3.99
N GLU A 35 9.23 -13.03 -3.17
CA GLU A 35 9.25 -14.43 -3.59
C GLU A 35 8.31 -14.65 -4.79
N GLU A 36 8.76 -15.45 -5.75
CA GLU A 36 8.06 -15.64 -7.03
C GLU A 36 6.65 -16.20 -6.85
N ASP A 37 6.43 -17.06 -5.84
CA ASP A 37 5.15 -17.66 -5.49
C ASP A 37 4.22 -16.73 -4.70
N ALA A 38 4.76 -15.67 -4.09
CA ALA A 38 4.01 -14.61 -3.43
C ALA A 38 3.63 -13.46 -4.38
N LEU A 39 4.38 -13.29 -5.47
CA LEU A 39 4.14 -12.26 -6.48
C LEU A 39 3.04 -12.70 -7.47
N PRO A 40 2.01 -11.87 -7.73
CA PRO A 40 0.98 -12.14 -8.72
C PRO A 40 1.54 -12.35 -10.14
N ASP A 41 0.85 -13.19 -10.92
CA ASP A 41 1.20 -13.51 -12.31
C ASP A 41 1.28 -12.29 -13.24
N PHE A 42 0.37 -11.34 -13.10
CA PHE A 42 0.38 -10.10 -13.88
C PHE A 42 1.54 -9.14 -13.53
N LEU A 43 2.26 -9.41 -12.44
CA LEU A 43 3.50 -8.72 -12.06
C LEU A 43 4.76 -9.55 -12.39
N GLY A 44 4.59 -10.73 -12.98
CA GLY A 44 5.69 -11.62 -13.39
C GLY A 44 6.03 -12.73 -12.40
N GLY A 45 5.20 -12.97 -11.38
CA GLY A 45 5.35 -14.12 -10.48
C GLY A 45 4.46 -15.32 -10.85
N ASN A 46 4.27 -16.23 -9.90
CA ASN A 46 3.50 -17.48 -10.05
C ASN A 46 2.35 -17.60 -9.05
N CYS A 47 2.06 -16.55 -8.27
CA CYS A 47 0.96 -16.57 -7.29
C CYS A 47 -0.39 -16.67 -8.00
N LYS A 48 -1.11 -17.76 -7.75
CA LYS A 48 -2.46 -18.02 -8.28
C LYS A 48 -3.59 -17.63 -7.32
N GLU A 49 -3.24 -17.19 -6.11
CA GLU A 49 -4.23 -16.70 -5.15
C GLU A 49 -4.86 -15.40 -5.66
N CYS A 50 -6.14 -15.21 -5.34
CA CYS A 50 -6.84 -14.00 -5.73
C CYS A 50 -6.26 -12.79 -4.98
N TYR A 51 -5.51 -11.94 -5.69
CA TYR A 51 -4.89 -10.72 -5.12
C TYR A 51 -5.90 -9.71 -4.55
N ARG A 52 -7.18 -9.82 -4.91
CA ARG A 52 -8.27 -8.97 -4.35
C ARG A 52 -8.82 -9.50 -3.02
N ARG A 53 -8.37 -10.68 -2.60
CA ARG A 53 -8.82 -11.29 -1.35
C ARG A 53 -8.14 -10.61 -0.17
N VAL A 54 -8.94 -10.10 0.75
CA VAL A 54 -8.44 -9.63 2.05
C VAL A 54 -7.93 -10.84 2.85
N PRO A 55 -6.67 -10.86 3.31
CA PRO A 55 -6.13 -11.96 4.10
C PRO A 55 -6.95 -12.21 5.38
N LYS A 56 -7.06 -13.47 5.79
CA LYS A 56 -7.71 -13.80 7.07
C LYS A 56 -6.90 -13.16 8.19
N ARG A 57 -7.58 -12.44 9.10
CA ARG A 57 -6.98 -11.67 10.21
C ARG A 57 -6.18 -10.43 9.77
N ALA A 58 -6.35 -9.96 8.54
CA ALA A 58 -5.84 -8.64 8.18
C ALA A 58 -6.43 -7.60 9.15
N MET A 59 -5.56 -6.74 9.68
CA MET A 59 -5.98 -5.64 10.54
C MET A 59 -6.78 -4.65 9.69
N ASP A 60 -7.95 -4.24 10.18
CA ASP A 60 -8.74 -3.23 9.51
C ASP A 60 -8.14 -1.83 9.72
N ILE A 61 -8.59 -0.88 8.89
CA ILE A 61 -8.08 0.49 8.92
C ILE A 61 -8.38 1.21 10.24
N TYR A 62 -9.49 0.87 10.90
CA TYR A 62 -9.86 1.46 12.19
C TYR A 62 -8.90 1.00 13.28
N TYR A 63 -8.53 -0.27 13.27
CA TYR A 63 -7.54 -0.84 14.19
C TYR A 63 -6.18 -0.17 14.00
N LEU A 64 -5.72 -0.02 12.75
CA LEU A 64 -4.44 0.63 12.46
C LEU A 64 -4.46 2.11 12.87
N ALA A 65 -5.53 2.83 12.54
CA ALA A 65 -5.68 4.25 12.86
C ALA A 65 -5.70 4.50 14.37
N ASN A 66 -6.40 3.65 15.13
CA ASN A 66 -6.41 3.74 16.58
C ASN A 66 -5.04 3.42 17.19
N ARG A 67 -4.39 2.32 16.77
CA ARG A 67 -3.10 1.90 17.33
C ARG A 67 -1.97 2.88 17.04
N ASP A 68 -1.88 3.36 15.79
CA ASP A 68 -0.71 4.10 15.32
C ASP A 68 -0.89 5.63 15.41
N PHE A 69 -2.14 6.12 15.47
CA PHE A 69 -2.47 7.55 15.40
C PHE A 69 -3.47 8.01 16.48
N ASP A 70 -3.93 7.11 17.35
CA ASP A 70 -4.93 7.38 18.40
C ASP A 70 -6.25 7.98 17.88
N LEU A 71 -6.61 7.61 16.64
CA LEU A 71 -7.84 8.08 16.00
C LEU A 71 -9.03 7.18 16.33
N ASP A 72 -10.18 7.79 16.57
CA ASP A 72 -11.44 7.07 16.72
C ASP A 72 -12.09 6.72 15.37
N ARG A 73 -13.10 5.84 15.38
CA ARG A 73 -13.77 5.43 14.14
C ARG A 73 -14.43 6.60 13.39
N ASN A 74 -15.01 7.56 14.10
CA ASN A 74 -15.69 8.70 13.47
C ASN A 74 -14.68 9.64 12.79
N GLU A 75 -13.50 9.80 13.37
CA GLU A 75 -12.40 10.55 12.77
C GLU A 75 -11.90 9.87 11.51
N VAL A 76 -11.72 8.54 11.55
CA VAL A 76 -11.36 7.74 10.38
C VAL A 76 -12.42 7.83 9.30
N ASP A 77 -13.71 7.75 9.65
CA ASP A 77 -14.81 7.85 8.69
C ASP A 77 -14.81 9.19 7.95
N LYS A 78 -14.49 10.31 8.61
CA LYS A 78 -14.34 11.61 7.94
C LYS A 78 -13.27 11.64 6.85
N PHE A 79 -12.25 10.78 6.93
CA PHE A 79 -11.23 10.64 5.89
C PHE A 79 -11.63 9.66 4.79
N LEU A 80 -12.55 8.73 5.07
CA LEU A 80 -13.04 7.73 4.13
C LEU A 80 -14.29 8.19 3.36
N GLU A 81 -15.09 9.08 3.95
CA GLU A 81 -16.24 9.72 3.31
C GLU A 81 -15.75 10.61 2.14
N ARG A 82 -16.21 10.27 0.94
CA ARG A 82 -15.98 11.00 -0.31
C ARG A 82 -17.07 12.05 -0.54
#